data_AF-A0A6B9YUZ5-F1
#
_entry.id   AF-A0A6B9YUZ5-F1
#
_cell.length_a   1.000
_cell.length_b   1.000
_cell.length_c   1.000
_cell.angle_alpha   90.00
_cell.angle_beta   90.00
_cell.angle_gamma   90.00
#
_symmetry.space_group_name_H-M   'P 1'
#
loop_
_entity.id
_entity.type
_entity.pdbx_description
1 polymer ?
#
loop_
_entity_poly.entity_id
_entity_poly.type
_entity_poly.pdbx_seq_one_letter_code
_entity_poly.pdbx_strand_id
1 'polypeptide(L)' 'MHVGGVVVLQLTVAPDGSVTDAKVESGHALLGNAAQEAVRRWRFEPAADTTSMTVDVNFNAQ' A
#
# COMPACT_ATOMS: atom_id res chain seq x y z
N MET A 1 22.02 5.75 10.09
CA MET A 1 21.09 4.63 10.33
C MET A 1 20.14 4.60 9.16
N HIS A 2 20.13 3.54 8.36
CA HIS A 2 19.12 3.38 7.32
C HIS A 2 18.06 2.44 7.86
N VAL A 3 16.80 2.85 7.76
CA VAL A 3 15.66 1.99 8.11
C VAL A 3 15.17 1.36 6.82
N GLY A 4 15.28 0.03 6.75
CA GLY A 4 14.77 -0.77 5.66
C GLY A 4 13.84 -1.85 6.21
N GLY A 5 13.05 -2.47 5.34
CA GLY A 5 12.12 -3.53 5.73
C GLY A 5 10.88 -3.58 4.84
N VAL A 6 10.09 -4.63 5.05
CA VAL A 6 8.82 -4.82 4.35
C VAL A 6 7.68 -4.23 5.17
N VAL A 7 6.82 -3.47 4.51
CA VAL A 7 5.56 -2.97 5.06
C VAL A 7 4.42 -3.70 4.34
N VAL A 8 3.59 -4.38 5.11
CA VAL A 8 2.40 -5.08 4.61
C VAL A 8 1.22 -4.13 4.72
N LEU A 9 0.55 -3.86 3.61
CA LEU A 9 -0.65 -3.02 3.58
C LEU A 9 -1.83 -3.77 3.00
N GLN A 10 -3.00 -3.57 3.62
CA GLN A 10 -4.27 -3.93 3.04
C GLN A 10 -4.84 -2.72 2.30
N LEU A 11 -5.10 -2.89 1.01
CA LEU A 11 -5.65 -1.86 0.13
C LEU A 11 -7.10 -2.18 -0.22
N THR A 12 -7.90 -1.14 -0.37
CA THR A 12 -9.24 -1.22 -0.97
C THR A 12 -9.28 -0.38 -2.23
N VAL A 13 -9.53 -1.03 -3.36
CA VAL A 13 -9.57 -0.43 -4.69
C VAL A 13 -10.99 -0.37 -5.19
N ALA A 14 -11.43 0.81 -5.60
CA ALA A 14 -12.76 1.02 -6.17
C ALA A 14 -12.85 0.44 -7.60
N PRO A 15 -14.06 0.21 -8.13
CA PRO A 15 -14.28 -0.33 -9.49
C PRO A 15 -13.62 0.50 -10.58
N ASP A 16 -13.44 1.80 -10.34
CA ASP A 16 -12.77 2.70 -11.27
C ASP A 16 -11.26 2.42 -11.37
N GLY A 17 -10.67 1.67 -10.43
CA GLY A 17 -9.26 1.33 -10.29
C GLY A 17 -8.49 2.23 -9.30
N SER A 18 -9.17 3.12 -8.56
CA SER A 18 -8.53 4.05 -7.62
C SER A 18 -8.40 3.43 -6.24
N VAL A 19 -7.26 3.63 -5.57
CA VAL A 19 -7.08 3.19 -4.19
C VAL A 19 -7.86 4.11 -3.25
N THR A 20 -8.88 3.57 -2.60
CA THR A 20 -9.78 4.30 -1.70
C THR A 20 -9.39 4.19 -0.24
N ASP A 21 -8.82 3.04 0.16
CA ASP A 21 -8.29 2.83 1.50
C ASP A 21 -6.94 2.10 1.44
N ALA A 22 -6.08 2.40 2.41
CA ALA A 22 -4.78 1.79 2.59
C ALA A 22 -4.46 1.71 4.08
N LYS A 23 -4.46 0.49 4.63
CA LYS A 23 -4.22 0.21 6.04
C LYS A 23 -2.93 -0.57 6.21
N VAL A 24 -2.06 -0.12 7.12
CA VAL A 24 -0.85 -0.86 7.46
C VAL A 24 -1.22 -2.02 8.39
N GLU A 25 -0.92 -3.25 7.97
CA GLU A 25 -1.08 -4.44 8.79
C GLU A 25 0.19 -4.76 9.57
N SER A 26 1.36 -4.56 8.95
CA SER A 26 2.65 -4.85 9.57
C SER A 26 3.76 -3.99 8.96
N GLY A 27 4.84 -3.76 9.72
CA GLY A 27 6.01 -3.01 9.29
C GLY A 27 6.43 -1.93 10.27
N HIS A 28 7.52 -1.25 9.96
CA HIS A 28 8.07 -0.19 10.82
C HIS A 28 7.19 1.07 10.76
N ALA A 29 6.86 1.67 11.92
CA ALA A 29 5.92 2.80 12.01
C ALA A 29 6.29 4.00 11.12
N LEU A 30 7.60 4.29 10.98
CA LEU A 30 8.08 5.37 10.10
C LEU A 30 7.87 5.06 8.61
N LEU A 31 7.97 3.79 8.21
CA LEU A 31 7.78 3.35 6.82
C LEU A 31 6.30 3.20 6.47
N GLY A 32 5.45 2.90 7.46
CA GLY A 32 4.01 2.68 7.26
C GLY A 32 3.30 3.88 6.61
N ASN A 33 3.57 5.10 7.08
CA ASN A 33 3.00 6.31 6.47
C ASN A 33 3.51 6.53 5.04
N ALA A 34 4.82 6.39 4.82
CA ALA A 34 5.40 6.55 3.49
C ALA A 34 4.83 5.52 2.49
N ALA A 35 4.61 4.29 2.95
CA ALA A 35 4.03 3.23 2.14
C ALA A 35 2.56 3.51 1.79
N GLN A 36 1.76 3.96 2.76
CA GLN A 36 0.37 4.38 2.52
C GLN A 36 0.28 5.51 1.48
N GLU A 37 1.12 6.54 1.60
CA GLU A 37 1.14 7.66 0.66
C GLU A 37 1.62 7.23 -0.75
N ALA A 38 2.49 6.22 -0.83
CA ALA A 38 2.92 5.66 -2.10
C ALA A 38 1.79 4.88 -2.80
N VAL A 39 1.14 3.95 -2.09
CA VAL A 39 0.09 3.10 -2.66
C VAL A 39 -1.19 3.88 -2.97
N ARG A 40 -1.50 4.96 -2.23
CA ARG A 40 -2.63 5.86 -2.56
C ARG A 40 -2.51 6.53 -3.93
N ARG A 41 -1.30 6.61 -4.48
CA ARG A 41 -1.04 7.17 -5.82
C ARG A 41 -1.11 6.13 -6.94
N TRP A 42 -1.28 4.86 -6.60
CA TRP A 42 -1.39 3.80 -7.60
C TRP A 42 -2.77 3.82 -8.27
N ARG A 43 -2.77 3.37 -9.52
CA ARG A 43 -3.96 3.20 -10.34
C ARG A 43 -3.97 1.76 -10.82
N PHE A 44 -4.98 1.01 -10.41
CA PHE A 44 -5.20 -0.37 -10.82
C PHE A 44 -6.10 -0.42 -12.05
N GLU A 45 -6.15 -1.58 -12.69
CA GLU A 45 -7.12 -1.82 -13.75
C GLU A 45 -8.55 -1.76 -13.19
N PRO A 46 -9.50 -1.15 -13.92
CA PRO A 46 -10.90 -1.14 -13.51
C PRO A 46 -11.43 -2.56 -13.33
N ALA A 47 -12.26 -2.74 -12.30
CA ALA A 47 -12.90 -4.01 -11.97
C ALA A 47 -14.42 -3.83 -11.93
N ALA A 48 -15.16 -4.94 -11.90
CA ALA A 48 -16.62 -4.88 -11.75
C ALA A 48 -17.05 -4.31 -10.39
N ASP A 49 -16.29 -4.62 -9.33
CA ASP A 49 -16.62 -4.31 -7.95
C ASP A 49 -15.38 -3.88 -7.15
N THR A 50 -15.63 -3.29 -5.99
CA THR A 50 -14.59 -2.91 -5.03
C THR A 50 -13.80 -4.15 -4.60
N THR A 51 -12.49 -4.10 -4.74
CA THR A 51 -11.59 -5.21 -4.43
C THR A 51 -10.69 -4.86 -3.26
N SER A 52 -10.56 -5.77 -2.30
CA SER A 52 -9.58 -5.66 -1.21
C SER A 52 -8.42 -6.62 -1.45
N MET A 53 -7.19 -6.13 -1.32
CA MET A 53 -5.99 -6.93 -1.52
C MET A 53 -4.89 -6.55 -0.53
N THR A 54 -3.99 -7.49 -0.26
CA THR A 54 -2.81 -7.24 0.57
C THR A 54 -1.58 -7.09 -0.33
N VAL A 55 -0.77 -6.08 -0.08
CA VAL A 55 0.46 -5.79 -0.83
C VAL A 55 1.66 -5.63 0.11
N ASP A 56 2.82 -6.10 -0.36
CA ASP A 56 4.10 -5.94 0.32
C ASP A 56 4.90 -4.81 -0.33
N VAL A 57 5.22 -3.78 0.46
CA VAL A 57 6.09 -2.67 0.04
C VAL A 57 7.45 -2.86 0.67
N ASN A 58 8.46 -3.16 -0.15
CA ASN A 58 9.83 -3.38 0.31
C ASN A 58 10.65 -2.08 0.24
N PHE A 59 11.09 -1.59 1.40
CA PHE A 59 12.00 -0.47 1.52
C PHE A 59 13.43 -0.98 1.62
N ASN A 60 14.16 -0.89 0.51
CA ASN A 60 15.59 -1.20 0.51
C ASN A 60 16.39 0.06 0.87
N ALA A 61 17.24 -0.06 1.88
CA ALA A 61 18.24 0.94 2.19
C ALA A 61 19.40 0.77 1.19
N GLN A 62 19.48 1.66 0.21
CA GLN A 62 20.67 1.77 -0.64
C GLN A 62 21.82 2.42 0.12
#